data_AF-A0A957UQJ9-F1
#
_entry.id   AF-A0A957UQJ9-F1
#
_cell.length_a   1.000
_cell.length_b   1.000
_cell.length_c   1.000
_cell.angle_alpha   90.00
_cell.angle_beta   90.00
_cell.angle_gamma   90.00
#
_symmetry.space_group_name_H-M   'P 1'
#
loop_
_entity.id
_entity.type
_entity.pdbx_description
1 polymer ?
#
loop_
_entity_poly.entity_id
_entity_poly.type
_entity_poly.pdbx_seq_one_letter_code
_entity_poly.pdbx_strand_id
1 'polypeptide(L)' 'VNVPVATGEQLYTRWEFRPLLEQNAVGIIQPDICHAGGISELKKIAAMAETYYVTVAPHNSNGPISTIASLHL' A
#
# COMPACT_ATOMS: atom_id res chain seq x y z
N VAL A 1 -9.87 -9.69 20.23
CA VAL A 1 -9.80 -10.20 18.84
C VAL A 1 -8.38 -9.94 18.35
N ASN A 2 -7.66 -10.95 17.85
CA ASN A 2 -6.31 -10.80 17.31
C ASN A 2 -6.38 -11.00 15.79
N VAL A 3 -6.59 -9.90 15.08
CA VAL A 3 -6.76 -9.88 13.61
C VAL A 3 -5.89 -8.74 13.06
N PRO A 4 -5.07 -8.97 12.02
CA PRO A 4 -4.27 -7.92 11.41
C PRO A 4 -5.13 -6.78 10.88
N VAL A 5 -4.74 -5.54 11.17
CA VAL A 5 -5.37 -4.34 10.60
C VAL A 5 -4.85 -4.14 9.18
N ALA A 6 -5.77 -3.88 8.25
CA ALA A 6 -5.49 -3.52 6.86
C ALA A 6 -6.06 -2.12 6.56
N THR A 7 -5.29 -1.27 5.85
CA THR A 7 -5.74 0.06 5.40
C THR A 7 -4.81 0.59 4.30
N GLY A 8 -5.14 1.73 3.67
CA GLY A 8 -4.24 2.45 2.77
C GLY A 8 -4.82 2.88 1.43
N GLU A 9 -6.06 2.51 1.12
CA GLU A 9 -6.72 2.80 -0.16
C GLU A 9 -6.92 4.31 -0.44
N GLN A 10 -7.02 5.11 0.63
CA GLN A 10 -7.17 6.57 0.60
C GLN A 10 -5.93 7.33 1.10
N LEU A 11 -4.77 6.66 1.18
CA LEU A 11 -3.50 7.30 1.55
C LEU A 11 -2.67 7.64 0.31
N TYR A 12 -2.03 8.80 0.35
CA TYR A 12 -1.28 9.39 -0.75
C TYR A 12 0.22 9.41 -0.48
N THR A 13 1.00 8.87 -1.42
CA THR A 13 2.47 8.81 -1.40
C THR A 13 3.06 8.08 -0.18
N ARG A 14 4.35 7.76 -0.20
CA ARG A 14 4.98 7.08 0.95
C ARG A 14 4.94 7.84 2.27
N TRP A 15 4.73 9.15 2.24
CA TRP A 15 4.75 9.98 3.45
C TRP A 15 3.58 9.71 4.38
N GLU A 16 2.40 9.36 3.84
CA GLU A 16 1.23 9.01 4.65
C GLU A 16 1.27 7.57 5.16
N PHE A 17 1.99 6.66 4.48
CA PHE A 17 2.20 5.29 4.95
C PHE A 17 3.25 5.19 6.06
N ARG A 18 4.28 6.05 6.04
CA ARG A 18 5.38 6.03 7.01
C ARG A 18 4.91 5.98 8.48
N PRO A 19 4.02 6.87 8.97
CA PRO A 19 3.61 6.82 10.38
C PRO A 19 2.90 5.53 10.76
N LEU A 20 2.17 4.89 9.84
CA LEU A 20 1.51 3.59 10.11
C LEU A 20 2.54 2.48 10.33
N LEU A 21 3.61 2.48 9.53
CA LEU A 21 4.70 1.51 9.64
C LEU A 21 5.54 1.75 10.90
N GLU A 22 5.93 3.01 11.16
CA GLU A 22 6.73 3.38 12.34
C GLU A 22 6.00 3.05 13.66
N GLN A 23 4.66 3.15 13.68
CA GLN A 23 3.83 2.83 14.83
C GLN A 23 3.48 1.33 14.94
N ASN A 24 3.89 0.50 13.97
CA ASN A 24 3.45 -0.90 13.84
C ASN A 24 1.92 -1.03 13.91
N ALA A 25 1.19 -0.06 13.36
CA ALA A 25 -0.26 0.06 13.50
C ALA A 25 -1.05 -0.89 12.58
N VAL A 26 -0.36 -1.48 11.58
CA VAL A 26 -0.98 -2.23 10.48
C VAL A 26 -0.19 -3.51 10.20
N GLY A 27 -0.88 -4.57 9.82
CA GLY A 27 -0.25 -5.80 9.31
C GLY A 27 -0.26 -5.88 7.77
N ILE A 28 -1.17 -5.14 7.13
CA ILE A 28 -1.34 -5.09 5.68
C ILE A 28 -1.55 -3.64 5.26
N ILE A 29 -0.88 -3.19 4.21
CA ILE A 29 -1.18 -1.91 3.56
C ILE A 29 -1.75 -2.10 2.16
N GLN A 30 -2.68 -1.23 1.78
CA GLN A 30 -3.47 -1.35 0.55
C GLN A 30 -3.36 -0.11 -0.34
N PRO A 31 -2.15 0.30 -0.77
CA PRO A 31 -1.99 1.49 -1.61
C PRO A 31 -2.73 1.32 -2.95
N ASP A 32 -3.48 2.35 -3.36
CA ASP A 32 -4.11 2.40 -4.67
C ASP A 32 -3.14 3.02 -5.69
N ILE A 33 -2.95 2.37 -6.84
CA ILE A 33 -2.01 2.81 -7.87
C ILE A 33 -2.37 4.17 -8.48
N CYS A 34 -3.65 4.50 -8.57
CA CYS A 34 -4.16 5.75 -9.12
C CYS A 34 -4.11 6.89 -8.09
N HIS A 35 -4.18 6.58 -6.78
CA HIS A 35 -4.13 7.59 -5.72
C HIS A 35 -2.73 7.82 -5.17
N ALA A 36 -2.00 6.76 -4.84
CA ALA A 36 -0.78 6.86 -4.05
C ALA A 36 0.47 7.29 -4.85
N GLY A 37 0.33 7.64 -6.13
CA GLY A 37 1.39 8.24 -6.95
C GLY A 37 1.95 7.35 -8.07
N GLY A 38 1.19 6.34 -8.52
CA GLY A 38 1.57 5.47 -9.64
C GLY A 38 2.59 4.39 -9.28
N ILE A 39 2.96 3.58 -10.28
CA ILE A 39 3.83 2.39 -10.13
C ILE A 39 5.12 2.71 -9.37
N SER A 40 5.80 3.81 -9.75
CA SER A 40 7.08 4.18 -9.16
C SER A 40 6.98 4.53 -7.68
N GLU A 41 5.85 5.11 -7.24
CA GLU A 41 5.65 5.46 -5.84
C GLU A 41 5.19 4.25 -5.04
N LEU A 42 4.31 3.40 -5.59
CA LEU A 42 3.91 2.14 -4.97
C LEU A 42 5.11 1.21 -4.75
N LYS A 43 6.08 1.15 -5.67
CA LYS A 43 7.31 0.36 -5.47
C LYS A 43 8.12 0.85 -4.26
N LYS A 44 8.17 2.17 -4.03
CA LYS A 44 8.84 2.73 -2.85
C LYS A 44 8.06 2.47 -1.57
N ILE A 45 6.73 2.54 -1.63
CA ILE A 45 5.86 2.17 -0.50
C ILE A 45 6.07 0.71 -0.13
N ALA A 46 6.11 -0.19 -1.13
CA ALA A 46 6.32 -1.61 -0.91
C ALA A 46 7.70 -1.91 -0.32
N ALA A 47 8.76 -1.32 -0.88
CA ALA A 47 10.12 -1.45 -0.33
C ALA A 47 10.23 -0.91 1.10
N MET A 48 9.49 0.17 1.43
CA MET A 48 9.41 0.67 2.80
C MET A 48 8.66 -0.30 3.70
N ALA A 49 7.53 -0.88 3.27
CA ALA A 49 6.75 -1.83 4.08
C ALA A 49 7.50 -3.14 4.37
N GLU A 50 8.34 -3.59 3.43
CA GLU A 50 9.21 -4.76 3.58
C GLU A 50 10.09 -4.66 4.83
N THR A 51 10.62 -3.48 5.16
CA THR A 51 11.48 -3.30 6.34
C THR A 51 10.74 -3.42 7.67
N TYR A 52 9.41 -3.42 7.65
CA TYR A 52 8.54 -3.55 8.83
C TYR A 52 7.77 -4.87 8.86
N TYR A 53 8.08 -5.81 7.95
CA TYR A 53 7.35 -7.08 7.81
C TYR A 53 5.84 -6.89 7.54
N VAL A 54 5.46 -5.78 6.89
CA VAL A 54 4.07 -5.48 6.54
C VAL A 54 3.77 -5.95 5.13
N THR A 55 2.67 -6.67 4.94
CA THR A 55 2.26 -7.17 3.63
C THR A 55 1.66 -6.03 2.78
N VAL A 56 1.92 -6.02 1.48
CA VAL A 56 1.36 -5.05 0.53
C VAL A 56 0.30 -5.75 -0.33
N ALA A 57 -0.91 -5.21 -0.35
CA ALA A 57 -2.03 -5.72 -1.15
C ALA A 57 -2.70 -4.55 -1.91
N PRO A 58 -2.25 -4.23 -3.14
CA PRO A 58 -2.71 -3.05 -3.85
C PRO A 58 -4.25 -2.97 -3.94
N HIS A 59 -4.79 -1.81 -3.55
CA HIS A 59 -6.22 -1.56 -3.71
C HIS A 59 -6.54 -1.41 -5.20
N ASN A 60 -7.64 -2.00 -5.64
CA ASN A 60 -8.03 -2.06 -7.04
C ASN A 60 -9.55 -2.06 -7.20
N SER A 61 -10.19 -0.94 -6.87
CA SER A 61 -11.61 -0.69 -7.19
C SER A 61 -11.83 -0.14 -8.61
N ASN A 62 -10.74 0.11 -9.32
CA ASN A 62 -10.72 0.76 -10.64
C ASN A 62 -10.87 -0.25 -11.80
N GLY A 63 -10.77 0.24 -13.03
CA GLY A 63 -10.90 -0.56 -14.24
C GLY A 63 -9.72 -1.52 -14.53
N PRO A 64 -9.78 -2.28 -15.64
CA PRO A 64 -8.79 -3.31 -15.97
C PRO A 64 -7.36 -2.78 -16.14
N ILE A 65 -7.19 -1.51 -16.53
CA ILE A 65 -5.86 -0.89 -16.64
C ILE A 65 -5.19 -0.80 -15.26
N SER A 66 -5.93 -0.37 -14.23
CA SER A 66 -5.45 -0.35 -12.85
C SER A 66 -5.10 -1.77 -12.38
N THR A 67 -5.95 -2.75 -12.72
CA THR A 67 -5.72 -4.16 -12.38
C THR A 67 -4.38 -4.66 -12.93
N ILE A 68 -4.13 -4.42 -14.22
CA ILE A 68 -2.89 -4.85 -14.88
C ILE A 68 -1.70 -4.08 -14.30
N ALA A 69 -1.83 -2.79 -14.04
CA ALA A 69 -0.75 -1.99 -13.47
C ALA A 69 -0.38 -2.45 -12.05
N SER A 70 -1.37 -2.78 -11.21
CA SER A 70 -1.17 -3.35 -9.87
C SER A 70 -0.55 -4.75 -9.90
N LEU A 71 -0.81 -5.56 -10.94
CA LEU A 71 -0.21 -6.89 -11.09
C LEU A 71 1.30 -6.85 -11.42
N HIS A 72 1.77 -5.76 -12.05
CA HIS A 72 3.19 -5.58 -12.38
C HIS A 72 4.03 -5.00 -11.22
N LEU A 73 3.38 -4.73 -10.09
CA LEU A 73 4.02 -4.21 -8.88
C LEU A 73 4.79 -5.33 -8.16
#